data_AF-A0A368DEB4-F1
#
_entry.id   AF-A0A368DEB4-F1
#
_cell.length_a   1.000
_cell.length_b   1.000
_cell.length_c   1.000
_cell.angle_alpha   90.00
_cell.angle_beta   90.00
_cell.angle_gamma   90.00
#
_symmetry.space_group_name_H-M   'P 1'
#
loop_
_entity.id
_entity.type
_entity.pdbx_description
1 polymer ?
#
loop_
_entity_poly.entity_id
_entity_poly.type
_entity_poly.pdbx_seq_one_letter_code
_entity_poly.pdbx_strand_id
1 'polypeptide(L)'
;MVTKKSAAQTVNVNPNNLDSSITITVSGDFEVSSDNINFSNSISINGSSSSNIFVRFSPSELGNLNGSILFESPGAGNANVSLAGTASQFRYNYRAFSNQRIAWGGGHGQSSVQSFDLHNDTSDIEIIKMYLRLDCPSGGCDPWDRYANIMVRDKITNEWFEIGRHITPYGVDNNKLTRGLEFDVTDFKDLLEGNVELRIFVETWVGSGWIVSLEFDFIPGTPDYKYYKVSRIIQHNGNSLGGVPYGGLNGNTEIDLDKFDLIKSLQIGNNVESAHIRTIVTGWGHATPADSDGRACAEWCFRTHNIKIDNSNLFSHYMGPIGCSQNPINNQGGNWQPDRAGWCPGMTVPVRIDKFSNNVSNKTLNYEYDFENWTNDFVGTTGYNNKNAFYAISSFLILKSNSEIERAIISN
;
A
#
# COMPACT_ATOMS: atom_id res chain seq x y z
N MET A 1 -1.53 -24.39 -8.11
CA MET A 1 -1.26 -23.83 -9.45
C MET A 1 -2.31 -22.75 -9.67
N VAL A 2 -1.91 -21.48 -9.72
CA VAL A 2 -2.83 -20.37 -10.01
C VAL A 2 -3.23 -20.50 -11.48
N THR A 3 -4.43 -21.00 -11.76
CA THR A 3 -4.90 -21.19 -13.12
C THR A 3 -5.50 -19.87 -13.62
N LYS A 4 -4.86 -19.24 -14.59
CA LYS A 4 -5.41 -18.05 -15.29
C LYS A 4 -6.59 -18.36 -16.21
N LYS A 5 -6.94 -19.64 -16.37
CA LYS A 5 -8.01 -20.12 -17.26
C LYS A 5 -8.90 -21.11 -16.51
N SER A 6 -10.20 -21.10 -16.82
CA SER A 6 -11.13 -22.09 -16.27
C SER A 6 -10.87 -23.48 -16.84
N ALA A 7 -11.41 -24.50 -16.19
CA ALA A 7 -11.67 -25.76 -16.87
C ALA A 7 -12.56 -25.51 -18.10
N ALA A 8 -12.30 -26.25 -19.19
CA ALA A 8 -13.12 -26.15 -20.39
C ALA A 8 -14.46 -26.87 -20.19
N GLN A 9 -15.52 -26.28 -20.73
CA GLN A 9 -16.84 -26.88 -20.82
C GLN A 9 -17.05 -27.42 -22.24
N THR A 10 -17.73 -28.57 -22.35
CA THR A 10 -18.03 -29.19 -23.64
C THR A 10 -19.35 -28.63 -24.18
N VAL A 11 -19.34 -28.21 -25.44
CA VAL A 11 -20.54 -27.82 -26.19
C VAL A 11 -20.73 -28.84 -27.32
N ASN A 12 -21.90 -29.46 -27.35
CA ASN A 12 -22.25 -30.44 -28.38
C ASN A 12 -22.84 -29.69 -29.58
N VAL A 13 -22.21 -29.82 -30.74
CA VAL A 13 -22.67 -29.23 -31.99
C VAL A 13 -23.35 -30.33 -32.80
N ASN A 14 -24.63 -30.15 -33.09
CA ASN A 14 -25.45 -31.09 -33.85
C ASN A 14 -25.99 -30.39 -35.10
N PRO A 15 -25.23 -30.41 -36.21
CA PRO A 15 -25.66 -29.84 -37.48
C PRO A 15 -26.89 -30.57 -38.04
N ASN A 16 -27.78 -29.86 -38.74
CA ASN A 16 -28.94 -30.46 -39.39
C ASN A 16 -28.98 -30.03 -40.86
N ASN A 17 -28.86 -30.97 -41.79
CA ASN A 17 -28.81 -30.74 -43.24
C ASN A 17 -27.75 -29.70 -43.65
N LEU A 18 -26.55 -29.82 -43.09
CA LEU A 18 -25.41 -28.96 -43.40
C LEU A 18 -24.31 -29.75 -44.11
N ASP A 19 -23.89 -29.24 -45.26
CA ASP A 19 -22.88 -29.89 -46.12
C ASP A 19 -21.55 -29.12 -46.10
N SER A 20 -21.57 -27.87 -45.62
CA SER A 20 -20.43 -26.96 -45.48
C SER A 20 -19.85 -26.99 -44.06
N SER A 21 -18.63 -26.49 -43.89
CA SER A 21 -18.02 -26.34 -42.56
C SER A 21 -18.80 -25.35 -41.69
N ILE A 22 -18.69 -25.49 -40.37
CA ILE A 22 -19.20 -24.52 -39.40
C ILE A 22 -18.00 -23.75 -38.83
N THR A 23 -18.00 -22.45 -39.04
CA THR A 23 -17.09 -21.51 -38.37
C THR A 23 -17.67 -21.17 -37.00
N ILE A 24 -16.85 -21.33 -35.97
CA ILE A 24 -17.24 -21.09 -34.58
C ILE A 24 -16.32 -20.02 -34.04
N THR A 25 -16.89 -18.88 -33.67
CA THR A 25 -16.14 -17.73 -33.16
C THR A 25 -16.62 -17.39 -31.76
N VAL A 26 -15.68 -17.16 -30.85
CA VAL A 26 -15.98 -16.69 -29.48
C VAL A 26 -15.60 -15.23 -29.31
N SER A 27 -16.38 -14.50 -28.52
CA SER A 27 -16.15 -13.10 -28.16
C SER A 27 -15.82 -12.93 -26.68
N GLY A 28 -15.18 -11.81 -26.34
CA GLY A 28 -14.74 -11.51 -24.97
C GLY A 28 -13.58 -12.40 -24.52
N ASP A 29 -13.54 -12.69 -23.23
CA ASP A 29 -12.46 -13.45 -22.58
C ASP A 29 -12.68 -14.97 -22.62
N PHE A 30 -13.09 -15.47 -23.78
CA PHE A 30 -13.36 -16.89 -23.99
C PHE A 30 -12.50 -17.43 -25.13
N GLU A 31 -12.09 -18.67 -25.01
CA GLU A 31 -11.36 -19.40 -26.03
C GLU A 31 -12.10 -20.69 -26.37
N VAL A 32 -12.01 -21.13 -27.63
CA VAL A 32 -12.64 -22.34 -28.15
C VAL A 32 -11.59 -23.29 -28.72
N SER A 33 -11.85 -24.59 -28.64
CA SER A 33 -10.98 -25.66 -29.12
C SER A 33 -11.80 -26.85 -29.64
N SER A 34 -11.29 -27.58 -30.61
CA SER A 34 -11.86 -28.86 -31.08
C SER A 34 -11.24 -30.09 -30.42
N ASP A 35 -10.09 -29.95 -29.75
CA ASP A 35 -9.31 -31.06 -29.19
C ASP A 35 -9.04 -30.93 -27.68
N ASN A 36 -9.54 -29.86 -27.05
CA ASN A 36 -9.31 -29.51 -25.64
C ASN A 36 -7.83 -29.26 -25.30
N ILE A 37 -6.99 -29.00 -26.30
CA ILE A 37 -5.55 -28.76 -26.16
C ILE A 37 -5.21 -27.41 -26.78
N ASN A 38 -5.55 -27.22 -28.05
CA ASN A 38 -5.26 -26.02 -28.83
C ASN A 38 -6.48 -25.09 -28.82
N PHE A 39 -6.35 -23.97 -28.10
CA PHE A 39 -7.41 -22.99 -27.93
C PHE A 39 -7.13 -21.72 -28.74
N SER A 40 -8.15 -21.17 -29.37
CA SER A 40 -8.13 -19.94 -30.16
C SER A 40 -9.43 -19.15 -29.99
N ASN A 41 -9.57 -18.01 -30.66
CA ASN A 41 -10.83 -17.25 -30.72
C ASN A 41 -11.79 -17.74 -31.83
N SER A 42 -11.31 -18.57 -32.76
CA SER A 42 -12.11 -19.12 -33.84
C SER A 42 -11.57 -20.48 -34.29
N ILE A 43 -12.48 -21.42 -34.56
CA ILE A 43 -12.18 -22.74 -35.14
C ILE A 43 -13.16 -23.04 -36.28
N SER A 44 -12.81 -24.02 -37.11
CA SER A 44 -13.71 -24.59 -38.11
C SER A 44 -13.86 -26.08 -37.89
N ILE A 45 -15.10 -26.57 -37.93
CA ILE A 45 -15.43 -27.99 -37.79
C ILE A 45 -16.21 -28.46 -39.02
N ASN A 46 -16.25 -29.78 -39.22
CA ASN A 46 -17.09 -30.38 -40.25
C ASN A 46 -18.58 -30.20 -39.88
N GLY A 47 -19.38 -29.58 -40.76
CA GLY A 47 -20.81 -29.39 -40.56
C GLY A 47 -21.68 -30.57 -40.98
N SER A 48 -21.10 -31.64 -41.56
CA SER A 48 -21.85 -32.84 -41.96
C SER A 48 -21.97 -33.89 -40.86
N SER A 49 -21.31 -33.70 -39.71
CA SER A 49 -21.38 -34.64 -38.58
C SER A 49 -21.42 -33.93 -37.23
N SER A 50 -22.09 -34.53 -36.24
CA SER A 50 -22.02 -34.04 -34.86
C SER A 50 -20.58 -34.05 -34.35
N SER A 51 -20.25 -33.04 -33.55
CA SER A 51 -18.94 -32.92 -32.92
C SER A 51 -19.03 -32.20 -31.59
N ASN A 52 -18.01 -32.41 -30.76
CA ASN A 52 -17.86 -31.71 -29.49
C ASN A 52 -16.79 -30.63 -29.66
N ILE A 53 -17.09 -29.44 -29.15
CA ILE A 53 -16.10 -28.37 -28.96
C ILE A 53 -15.93 -28.11 -27.48
N PHE A 54 -14.82 -27.47 -27.13
CA PHE A 54 -14.45 -27.13 -25.77
C PHE A 54 -14.31 -25.62 -25.68
N VAL A 55 -15.01 -25.01 -24.73
CA VAL A 55 -14.96 -23.57 -24.48
C VAL A 55 -14.47 -23.33 -23.07
N ARG A 56 -13.50 -22.44 -22.90
CA ARG A 56 -13.01 -22.05 -21.57
C ARG A 56 -12.96 -20.54 -21.42
N PHE A 57 -13.06 -20.10 -20.17
CA PHE A 57 -12.90 -18.72 -19.78
C PHE A 57 -11.41 -18.43 -19.52
N SER A 58 -10.90 -17.33 -20.09
CA SER A 58 -9.51 -16.87 -19.97
C SER A 58 -9.51 -15.35 -19.72
N PRO A 59 -9.90 -14.92 -18.51
CA PRO A 59 -10.09 -13.52 -18.18
C PRO A 59 -8.83 -12.68 -18.34
N SER A 60 -9.01 -11.47 -18.89
CA SER A 60 -8.02 -10.41 -18.94
C SER A 60 -8.17 -9.41 -17.78
N GLU A 61 -9.35 -9.35 -17.17
CA GLU A 61 -9.67 -8.50 -16.02
C GLU A 61 -10.49 -9.23 -14.94
N LEU A 62 -10.64 -8.62 -13.77
CA LEU A 62 -11.45 -9.16 -12.67
C LEU A 62 -12.92 -8.77 -12.85
N GLY A 63 -13.83 -9.57 -12.27
CA GLY A 63 -15.26 -9.28 -12.26
C GLY A 63 -16.07 -10.21 -13.15
N ASN A 64 -17.32 -9.82 -13.41
CA ASN A 64 -18.24 -10.59 -14.23
C ASN A 64 -18.08 -10.19 -15.69
N LEU A 65 -17.67 -11.13 -16.52
CA LEU A 65 -17.38 -10.92 -17.93
C LEU A 65 -18.30 -11.79 -18.78
N ASN A 66 -18.81 -11.19 -19.84
CA ASN A 66 -19.76 -11.82 -20.75
C ASN A 66 -19.14 -11.93 -22.14
N GLY A 67 -19.58 -12.95 -22.87
CA GLY A 67 -19.18 -13.19 -24.24
C GLY A 67 -20.26 -14.00 -24.95
N SER A 68 -19.92 -14.49 -26.13
CA SER A 68 -20.81 -15.33 -26.90
C SER A 68 -20.02 -16.31 -27.77
N ILE A 69 -20.62 -17.45 -28.06
CA ILE A 69 -20.25 -18.31 -29.18
C ILE A 69 -21.18 -17.97 -30.34
N LEU A 70 -20.61 -17.70 -31.51
CA LEU A 70 -21.31 -17.53 -32.78
C LEU A 70 -20.97 -18.71 -33.70
N PHE A 71 -22.00 -19.38 -34.22
CA PHE A 71 -21.90 -20.48 -35.17
C PHE A 71 -22.40 -20.01 -36.54
N GLU A 72 -21.57 -20.14 -37.57
CA GLU A 72 -21.88 -19.71 -38.94
C GLU A 72 -21.56 -20.81 -39.95
N SER A 73 -22.46 -21.01 -40.90
CA SER A 73 -22.25 -21.89 -42.04
C SER A 73 -22.96 -21.33 -43.27
N PRO A 74 -22.37 -21.40 -44.48
CA PRO A 74 -23.01 -20.91 -45.69
C PRO A 74 -24.42 -21.48 -45.90
N GLY A 75 -25.40 -20.60 -46.10
CA GLY A 75 -26.79 -21.01 -46.38
C GLY A 75 -27.62 -21.39 -45.15
N ALA A 76 -27.06 -21.31 -43.93
CA ALA A 76 -27.79 -21.50 -42.69
C ALA A 76 -27.89 -20.20 -41.87
N GLY A 77 -28.91 -20.12 -41.01
CA GLY A 77 -29.02 -19.04 -40.04
C GLY A 77 -27.99 -19.18 -38.92
N ASN A 78 -27.50 -18.05 -38.43
CA ASN A 78 -26.52 -18.04 -37.34
C ASN A 78 -27.15 -18.56 -36.04
N ALA A 79 -26.39 -19.33 -35.27
CA ALA A 79 -26.74 -19.72 -33.91
C ALA A 79 -25.81 -19.03 -32.91
N ASN A 80 -26.37 -18.59 -31.78
CA ASN A 80 -25.62 -17.89 -30.73
C ASN A 80 -25.83 -18.55 -29.37
N VAL A 81 -24.77 -18.63 -28.59
CA VAL A 81 -24.80 -19.08 -27.19
C VAL A 81 -24.16 -18.00 -26.33
N SER A 82 -24.88 -17.48 -25.35
CA SER A 82 -24.32 -16.53 -24.39
C SER A 82 -23.35 -17.22 -23.43
N LEU A 83 -22.22 -16.58 -23.16
CA LEU A 83 -21.22 -17.01 -22.20
C LEU A 83 -21.12 -16.01 -21.06
N ALA A 84 -20.88 -16.51 -19.85
CA ALA A 84 -20.60 -15.70 -18.68
C ALA A 84 -19.52 -16.38 -17.83
N GLY A 85 -18.62 -15.58 -17.27
CA GLY A 85 -17.57 -16.03 -16.37
C GLY A 85 -17.28 -14.98 -15.31
N THR A 86 -16.89 -15.41 -14.11
CA THR A 86 -16.47 -14.51 -13.04
C THR A 86 -14.99 -14.73 -12.75
N ALA A 87 -14.20 -13.68 -12.90
CA ALA A 87 -12.79 -13.66 -12.54
C ALA A 87 -12.62 -13.06 -11.15
N SER A 88 -12.04 -13.83 -10.23
CA SER A 88 -11.70 -13.38 -8.89
C SER A 88 -10.21 -13.52 -8.64
N GLN A 89 -9.62 -12.56 -7.92
CA GLN A 89 -8.23 -12.64 -7.54
C GLN A 89 -8.04 -13.66 -6.41
N PHE A 90 -7.26 -14.70 -6.69
CA PHE A 90 -6.84 -15.64 -5.66
C PHE A 90 -5.87 -14.94 -4.69
N ARG A 91 -6.05 -15.20 -3.39
CA ARG A 91 -5.21 -14.62 -2.34
C ARG A 91 -5.17 -15.55 -1.13
N TYR A 92 -4.05 -15.55 -0.43
CA TYR A 92 -3.95 -16.10 0.92
C TYR A 92 -4.24 -14.97 1.90
N ASN A 93 -5.27 -15.13 2.73
CA ASN A 93 -5.62 -14.17 3.77
C ASN A 93 -5.10 -14.64 5.12
N TYR A 94 -4.38 -13.77 5.83
CA TYR A 94 -3.82 -14.02 7.16
C TYR A 94 -4.33 -12.97 8.13
N ARG A 95 -4.94 -13.40 9.23
CA ARG A 95 -5.36 -12.52 10.32
C ARG A 95 -4.21 -12.40 11.32
N ALA A 96 -3.75 -11.18 11.55
CA ALA A 96 -2.77 -10.86 12.58
C ALA A 96 -3.53 -10.46 13.86
N PHE A 97 -3.53 -9.17 14.22
CA PHE A 97 -4.28 -8.68 15.36
C PHE A 97 -5.79 -8.87 15.17
N SER A 98 -6.46 -9.40 16.18
CA SER A 98 -7.92 -9.57 16.19
C SER A 98 -8.51 -8.97 17.46
N ASN A 99 -9.29 -7.91 17.31
CA ASN A 99 -9.91 -7.16 18.41
C ASN A 99 -8.91 -6.69 19.49
N GLN A 100 -7.70 -6.29 19.09
CA GLN A 100 -6.67 -5.84 20.01
C GLN A 100 -7.05 -4.47 20.60
N ARG A 101 -7.20 -4.41 21.93
CA ARG A 101 -7.47 -3.15 22.62
C ARG A 101 -6.21 -2.27 22.67
N ILE A 102 -6.34 -1.01 22.25
CA ILE A 102 -5.32 0.03 22.35
C ILE A 102 -5.93 1.26 23.03
N ALA A 103 -5.43 1.64 24.20
CA ALA A 103 -5.96 2.74 25.01
C ALA A 103 -4.90 3.27 25.99
N TRP A 104 -5.19 4.37 26.68
CA TRP A 104 -4.35 4.90 27.76
C TRP A 104 -5.07 4.81 29.11
N GLY A 105 -4.50 4.02 30.03
CA GLY A 105 -5.07 3.77 31.35
C GLY A 105 -5.88 2.47 31.43
N GLY A 106 -6.38 2.15 32.63
CA GLY A 106 -7.18 0.94 32.87
C GLY A 106 -6.44 -0.39 32.61
N GLY A 107 -5.10 -0.38 32.64
CA GLY A 107 -4.26 -1.55 32.33
C GLY A 107 -3.97 -1.76 30.84
N HIS A 108 -4.46 -0.87 29.97
CA HIS A 108 -4.15 -0.89 28.54
C HIS A 108 -2.98 0.05 28.20
N GLY A 109 -2.32 -0.24 27.07
CA GLY A 109 -1.24 0.57 26.53
C GLY A 109 -1.52 1.07 25.11
N GLN A 110 -0.72 2.03 24.68
CA GLN A 110 -0.76 2.65 23.35
C GLN A 110 -0.25 1.74 22.23
N SER A 111 0.40 0.61 22.56
CA SER A 111 0.89 -0.35 21.57
C SER A 111 0.69 -1.79 22.00
N SER A 112 0.65 -2.69 21.02
CA SER A 112 0.73 -4.14 21.20
C SER A 112 1.77 -4.71 20.25
N VAL A 113 2.52 -5.70 20.73
CA VAL A 113 3.53 -6.45 19.97
C VAL A 113 3.19 -7.93 20.07
N GLN A 114 3.09 -8.61 18.92
CA GLN A 114 2.72 -10.02 18.83
C GLN A 114 3.39 -10.67 17.63
N SER A 115 3.54 -12.00 17.67
CA SER A 115 4.07 -12.81 16.57
C SER A 115 2.95 -13.56 15.85
N PHE A 116 3.05 -13.66 14.53
CA PHE A 116 2.04 -14.28 13.66
C PHE A 116 2.72 -15.14 12.61
N ASP A 117 2.13 -16.30 12.31
CA ASP A 117 2.57 -17.12 11.17
C ASP A 117 1.86 -16.64 9.91
N LEU A 118 2.62 -15.98 9.02
CA LEU A 118 2.18 -15.50 7.73
C LEU A 118 2.56 -16.52 6.62
N HIS A 119 2.66 -16.05 5.38
CA HIS A 119 3.00 -16.90 4.25
C HIS A 119 4.46 -17.39 4.33
N ASN A 120 4.71 -18.67 4.08
CA ASN A 120 6.03 -19.28 4.31
C ASN A 120 7.04 -19.07 3.18
N ASP A 121 6.60 -18.77 1.95
CA ASP A 121 7.46 -18.58 0.79
C ASP A 121 6.91 -17.43 -0.05
N THR A 122 7.59 -16.29 -0.06
CA THR A 122 7.12 -15.10 -0.78
C THR A 122 7.59 -15.01 -2.23
N SER A 123 8.18 -16.08 -2.78
CA SER A 123 8.77 -16.07 -4.13
C SER A 123 7.76 -15.95 -5.26
N ASP A 124 6.53 -16.47 -5.09
CA ASP A 124 5.42 -16.35 -6.04
C ASP A 124 4.42 -15.24 -5.67
N ILE A 125 4.67 -14.50 -4.60
CA ILE A 125 3.80 -13.42 -4.12
C ILE A 125 4.12 -12.11 -4.84
N GLU A 126 3.17 -11.65 -5.65
CA GLU A 126 3.28 -10.43 -6.44
C GLU A 126 2.92 -9.18 -5.62
N ILE A 127 1.88 -9.26 -4.78
CA ILE A 127 1.38 -8.13 -4.00
C ILE A 127 1.06 -8.59 -2.58
N ILE A 128 1.39 -7.75 -1.59
CA ILE A 128 0.94 -7.90 -0.21
C ILE A 128 0.14 -6.66 0.18
N LYS A 129 -1.16 -6.84 0.40
CA LYS A 129 -2.04 -5.80 0.95
C LYS A 129 -2.26 -6.03 2.43
N MET A 130 -2.21 -4.97 3.23
CA MET A 130 -2.53 -4.98 4.65
C MET A 130 -3.81 -4.17 4.86
N TYR A 131 -4.72 -4.68 5.69
CA TYR A 131 -6.01 -4.07 5.98
C TYR A 131 -6.16 -3.85 7.49
N LEU A 132 -6.46 -2.62 7.87
CA LEU A 132 -6.61 -2.21 9.27
C LEU A 132 -8.06 -1.80 9.55
N ARG A 133 -8.73 -2.54 10.43
CA ARG A 133 -10.03 -2.16 10.97
C ARG A 133 -9.89 -1.53 12.35
N LEU A 134 -10.54 -0.40 12.53
CA LEU A 134 -10.71 0.28 13.82
C LEU A 134 -12.17 0.16 14.20
N ASP A 135 -12.45 -0.44 15.35
CA ASP A 135 -13.78 -0.50 15.95
C ASP A 135 -13.80 0.31 17.25
N CYS A 136 -14.96 0.89 17.59
CA CYS A 136 -15.14 1.58 18.86
C CYS A 136 -15.48 0.60 19.98
N PRO A 137 -14.79 0.68 21.13
CA PRO A 137 -15.20 -0.08 22.33
C PRO A 137 -16.54 0.43 22.86
N SER A 138 -17.11 -0.33 23.80
CA SER A 138 -18.29 0.11 24.54
C SER A 138 -18.01 1.45 25.22
N GLY A 139 -18.79 2.48 24.87
CA GLY A 139 -18.58 3.87 25.32
C GLY A 139 -17.99 4.81 24.26
N GLY A 140 -17.64 4.31 23.08
CA GLY A 140 -17.15 5.10 21.94
C GLY A 140 -15.63 5.06 21.78
N CYS A 141 -15.16 5.53 20.63
CA CYS A 141 -13.73 5.66 20.34
C CYS A 141 -13.12 6.87 21.09
N ASP A 142 -11.79 6.94 21.13
CA ASP A 142 -11.09 8.21 21.41
C ASP A 142 -11.57 9.28 20.40
N PRO A 143 -12.04 10.45 20.89
CA PRO A 143 -12.68 11.46 20.04
C PRO A 143 -11.71 12.19 19.12
N TRP A 144 -10.40 12.02 19.30
CA TRP A 144 -9.35 12.74 18.58
C TRP A 144 -8.77 11.92 17.43
N ASP A 145 -8.28 12.62 16.42
CA ASP A 145 -7.50 12.10 15.31
C ASP A 145 -6.04 11.88 15.75
N ARG A 146 -5.66 10.62 15.93
CA ARG A 146 -4.35 10.25 16.49
C ARG A 146 -3.43 9.75 15.42
N TYR A 147 -2.16 10.11 15.56
CA TYR A 147 -1.07 9.41 14.90
C TYR A 147 -1.11 7.92 15.26
N ALA A 148 -0.96 7.07 14.25
CA ALA A 148 -0.88 5.63 14.46
C ALA A 148 -0.05 4.97 13.36
N ASN A 149 0.69 3.92 13.73
CA ASN A 149 1.50 3.17 12.77
C ASN A 149 1.57 1.68 13.06
N ILE A 150 1.99 0.96 12.03
CA ILE A 150 2.21 -0.47 12.03
C ILE A 150 3.67 -0.69 11.66
N MET A 151 4.38 -1.48 12.46
CA MET A 151 5.77 -1.85 12.23
C MET A 151 5.94 -3.36 12.17
N VAL A 152 6.90 -3.81 11.38
CA VAL A 152 7.39 -5.19 11.35
C VAL A 152 8.79 -5.23 11.96
N ARG A 153 9.11 -6.28 12.73
CA ARG A 153 10.46 -6.46 13.24
C ARG A 153 11.31 -7.17 12.21
N ASP A 154 12.44 -6.57 11.87
CA ASP A 154 13.46 -7.22 11.07
C ASP A 154 14.16 -8.30 11.90
N LYS A 155 14.14 -9.55 11.42
CA LYS A 155 14.70 -10.70 12.13
C LYS A 155 16.22 -10.69 12.21
N ILE A 156 16.88 -9.95 11.31
CA ILE A 156 18.35 -9.89 11.23
C ILE A 156 18.90 -8.85 12.21
N THR A 157 18.38 -7.63 12.16
CA THR A 157 18.87 -6.49 12.96
C THR A 157 18.11 -6.30 14.27
N ASN A 158 16.95 -6.97 14.44
CA ASN A 158 16.01 -6.78 15.55
C ASN A 158 15.37 -5.38 15.61
N GLU A 159 15.52 -4.58 14.55
CA GLU A 159 14.95 -3.24 14.43
C GLU A 159 13.49 -3.28 13.95
N TRP A 160 12.73 -2.24 14.29
CA TRP A 160 11.36 -2.06 13.82
C TRP A 160 11.31 -1.22 12.54
N PHE A 161 10.64 -1.71 11.51
CA PHE A 161 10.46 -1.04 10.23
C PHE A 161 8.99 -0.64 10.08
N GLU A 162 8.69 0.65 9.93
CA GLU A 162 7.33 1.12 9.69
C GLU A 162 6.84 0.74 8.29
N ILE A 163 5.82 -0.10 8.24
CA ILE A 163 5.23 -0.60 6.98
C ILE A 163 3.99 0.19 6.57
N GLY A 164 3.34 0.85 7.52
CA GLY A 164 2.19 1.72 7.27
C GLY A 164 1.92 2.70 8.40
N ARG A 165 1.39 3.87 8.05
CA ARG A 165 0.97 4.93 8.98
C ARG A 165 -0.40 5.44 8.59
N HIS A 166 -1.22 5.76 9.58
CA HIS A 166 -2.52 6.39 9.37
C HIS A 166 -2.80 7.40 10.48
N ILE A 167 -3.80 8.23 10.25
CA ILE A 167 -4.39 9.07 11.29
C ILE A 167 -5.77 8.49 11.59
N THR A 168 -6.07 8.21 12.87
CA THR A 168 -7.39 7.69 13.25
C THR A 168 -8.49 8.72 12.92
N PRO A 169 -9.72 8.27 12.61
CA PRO A 169 -10.83 9.20 12.45
C PRO A 169 -11.27 9.78 13.80
N TYR A 170 -11.85 10.99 13.79
CA TYR A 170 -12.38 11.62 15.00
C TYR A 170 -13.58 10.85 15.57
N GLY A 171 -13.36 10.09 16.65
CA GLY A 171 -14.42 9.55 17.52
C GLY A 171 -15.28 8.44 16.92
N VAL A 172 -14.93 7.92 15.75
CA VAL A 172 -15.69 6.88 15.04
C VAL A 172 -14.82 5.71 14.62
N ASP A 173 -15.45 4.63 14.18
CA ASP A 173 -14.80 3.50 13.53
C ASP A 173 -14.42 3.82 12.07
N ASN A 174 -13.86 2.85 11.36
CA ASN A 174 -13.63 2.94 9.92
C ASN A 174 -14.52 1.99 9.09
N ASN A 175 -15.68 1.57 9.62
CA ASN A 175 -16.55 0.57 9.00
C ASN A 175 -17.27 1.06 7.73
N LYS A 176 -17.16 2.36 7.40
CA LYS A 176 -17.50 2.90 6.08
C LYS A 176 -16.67 2.27 4.96
N LEU A 177 -15.47 1.78 5.28
CA LEU A 177 -14.64 0.99 4.40
C LEU A 177 -14.84 -0.49 4.76
N THR A 178 -15.32 -1.30 3.82
CA THR A 178 -15.71 -2.71 4.07
C THR A 178 -14.62 -3.54 4.75
N ARG A 179 -13.35 -3.26 4.47
CA ARG A 179 -12.18 -3.93 5.08
C ARG A 179 -11.29 -2.99 5.90
N GLY A 180 -11.77 -1.79 6.19
CA GLY A 180 -10.97 -0.76 6.84
C GLY A 180 -9.95 -0.11 5.89
N LEU A 181 -8.89 0.46 6.47
CA LEU A 181 -7.83 1.16 5.74
C LEU A 181 -6.91 0.16 5.04
N GLU A 182 -6.65 0.36 3.74
CA GLU A 182 -5.78 -0.49 2.93
C GLU A 182 -4.38 0.12 2.79
N PHE A 183 -3.35 -0.72 2.92
CA PHE A 183 -1.95 -0.38 2.70
C PHE A 183 -1.31 -1.37 1.73
N ASP A 184 -0.49 -0.87 0.80
CA ASP A 184 0.43 -1.71 0.04
C ASP A 184 1.77 -1.83 0.80
N VAL A 185 2.08 -3.05 1.22
CA VAL A 185 3.29 -3.38 2.00
C VAL A 185 4.20 -4.36 1.27
N THR A 186 4.03 -4.48 -0.06
CA THR A 186 4.78 -5.42 -0.92
C THR A 186 6.30 -5.19 -0.84
N ASP A 187 6.74 -3.95 -0.63
CA ASP A 187 8.16 -3.59 -0.47
C ASP A 187 8.85 -4.31 0.70
N PHE A 188 8.09 -4.79 1.68
CA PHE A 188 8.58 -5.49 2.87
C PHE A 188 8.39 -7.02 2.78
N LYS A 189 8.18 -7.58 1.59
CA LYS A 189 7.89 -9.00 1.43
C LYS A 189 8.93 -9.92 2.07
N ASP A 190 10.21 -9.53 2.05
CA ASP A 190 11.32 -10.29 2.67
C ASP A 190 11.27 -10.29 4.21
N LEU A 191 10.53 -9.36 4.83
CA LEU A 191 10.26 -9.32 6.27
C LEU A 191 8.91 -9.96 6.63
N LEU A 192 8.01 -10.16 5.67
CA LEU A 192 6.64 -10.67 5.84
C LEU A 192 6.52 -12.17 5.52
N GLU A 193 7.57 -12.95 5.77
CA GLU A 193 7.64 -14.39 5.49
C GLU A 193 7.76 -15.23 6.78
N GLY A 194 6.99 -16.31 6.88
CA GLY A 194 6.99 -17.25 8.01
C GLY A 194 6.47 -16.61 9.31
N ASN A 195 7.16 -16.85 10.43
CA ASN A 195 6.82 -16.23 11.72
C ASN A 195 7.30 -14.78 11.78
N VAL A 196 6.37 -13.83 11.92
CA VAL A 196 6.62 -12.39 11.82
C VAL A 196 6.14 -11.69 13.09
N GLU A 197 6.99 -10.85 13.68
CA GLU A 197 6.60 -10.01 14.82
C GLU A 197 6.15 -8.64 14.32
N LEU A 198 4.93 -8.25 14.71
CA LEU A 198 4.30 -7.00 14.34
C LEU A 198 4.04 -6.14 15.58
N ARG A 199 4.12 -4.83 15.39
CA ARG A 199 3.74 -3.82 16.38
C ARG A 199 2.68 -2.92 15.80
N ILE A 200 1.57 -2.75 16.52
CA ILE A 200 0.63 -1.65 16.29
C ILE A 200 0.78 -0.60 17.38
N PHE A 201 0.71 0.67 17.02
CA PHE A 201 0.74 1.80 17.94
C PHE A 201 -0.30 2.84 17.55
N VAL A 202 -0.97 3.40 18.55
CA VAL A 202 -1.83 4.58 18.42
C VAL A 202 -1.47 5.56 19.53
N GLU A 203 -1.23 6.83 19.19
CA GLU A 203 -0.87 7.91 20.12
C GLU A 203 -2.09 8.39 20.93
N THR A 204 -2.83 7.46 21.53
CA THR A 204 -4.00 7.73 22.36
C THR A 204 -3.62 8.13 23.77
N TRP A 205 -4.32 9.09 24.35
CA TRP A 205 -4.11 9.56 25.72
C TRP A 205 -5.37 9.43 26.59
N VAL A 206 -6.35 8.65 26.12
CA VAL A 206 -7.63 8.44 26.81
C VAL A 206 -7.95 6.97 26.99
N GLY A 207 -8.80 6.70 27.98
CA GLY A 207 -9.21 5.33 28.32
C GLY A 207 -10.16 4.68 27.32
N SER A 208 -10.81 5.44 26.42
CA SER A 208 -11.66 4.87 25.37
C SER A 208 -10.80 4.19 24.30
N GLY A 209 -9.89 4.91 23.65
CA GLY A 209 -8.98 4.35 22.65
C GLY A 209 -9.73 3.66 21.50
N TRP A 210 -9.19 2.53 21.02
CA TRP A 210 -9.71 1.74 19.90
C TRP A 210 -9.63 0.23 20.13
N ILE A 211 -10.41 -0.50 19.35
CA ILE A 211 -10.26 -1.93 19.11
C ILE A 211 -9.68 -2.08 17.70
N VAL A 212 -8.51 -2.72 17.58
CA VAL A 212 -7.75 -2.80 16.33
C VAL A 212 -7.73 -4.24 15.82
N SER A 213 -8.09 -4.42 14.56
CA SER A 213 -7.88 -5.68 13.83
C SER A 213 -7.03 -5.44 12.60
N LEU A 214 -6.10 -6.35 12.32
CA LEU A 214 -5.15 -6.26 11.21
C LEU A 214 -5.13 -7.59 10.45
N GLU A 215 -5.26 -7.53 9.14
CA GLU A 215 -5.13 -8.71 8.26
C GLU A 215 -4.29 -8.39 7.03
N PHE A 216 -3.79 -9.44 6.38
CA PHE A 216 -2.97 -9.37 5.18
C PHE A 216 -3.56 -10.25 4.10
N ASP A 217 -3.56 -9.75 2.87
CA ASP A 217 -3.78 -10.54 1.67
C ASP A 217 -2.46 -10.65 0.90
N PHE A 218 -1.98 -11.88 0.77
CA PHE A 218 -0.86 -12.25 -0.09
C PHE A 218 -1.44 -12.72 -1.41
N ILE A 219 -1.18 -11.97 -2.48
CA ILE A 219 -1.72 -12.20 -3.81
C ILE A 219 -0.62 -12.85 -4.65
N PRO A 220 -0.76 -14.13 -5.01
CA PRO A 220 0.22 -14.82 -5.84
C PRO A 220 0.11 -14.36 -7.29
N GLY A 221 1.23 -14.39 -8.01
CA GLY A 221 1.29 -13.94 -9.39
C GLY A 221 2.68 -14.06 -9.96
N THR A 222 3.11 -13.06 -10.72
CA THR A 222 4.49 -13.00 -11.25
C THR A 222 5.09 -11.68 -10.79
N PRO A 223 5.88 -11.69 -9.69
CA PRO A 223 6.53 -10.49 -9.19
C PRO A 223 7.37 -9.81 -10.27
N ASP A 224 7.50 -8.48 -10.20
CA ASP A 224 8.37 -7.72 -11.12
C ASP A 224 9.83 -8.19 -11.03
N TYR A 225 10.25 -8.62 -9.85
CA TYR A 225 11.53 -9.24 -9.56
C TYR A 225 11.41 -10.38 -8.55
N LYS A 226 12.25 -11.41 -8.69
CA LYS A 226 12.26 -12.52 -7.74
C LYS A 226 12.67 -12.08 -6.33
N TYR A 227 13.73 -11.29 -6.22
CA TYR A 227 14.36 -10.90 -4.95
C TYR A 227 14.10 -9.43 -4.61
N TYR A 228 13.73 -9.19 -3.36
CA TYR A 228 13.54 -7.86 -2.78
C TYR A 228 14.40 -7.77 -1.52
N LYS A 229 15.00 -6.61 -1.29
CA LYS A 229 15.71 -6.27 -0.04
C LYS A 229 15.35 -4.87 0.38
N VAL A 230 15.04 -4.69 1.66
CA VAL A 230 14.74 -3.38 2.25
C VAL A 230 15.80 -3.00 3.28
N SER A 231 16.29 -1.76 3.20
CA SER A 231 17.22 -1.15 4.15
C SER A 231 16.61 0.15 4.70
N ARG A 232 16.65 0.33 6.03
CA ARG A 232 16.19 1.56 6.68
C ARG A 232 17.20 2.68 6.49
N ILE A 233 16.80 3.78 5.84
CA ILE A 233 17.64 4.97 5.68
C ILE A 233 17.56 5.83 6.95
N ILE A 234 16.36 6.36 7.23
CA ILE A 234 16.07 7.17 8.42
C ILE A 234 14.70 6.80 8.99
N GLN A 235 14.53 6.94 10.30
CA GLN A 235 13.25 6.68 10.95
C GLN A 235 13.11 7.47 12.27
N HIS A 236 12.34 8.55 12.21
CA HIS A 236 11.95 9.41 13.33
C HIS A 236 10.41 9.44 13.40
N ASN A 237 9.82 8.34 13.89
CA ASN A 237 8.37 8.07 13.76
C ASN A 237 7.79 7.36 15.00
N GLY A 238 8.42 7.49 16.16
CA GLY A 238 7.96 6.83 17.39
C GLY A 238 6.57 7.28 17.83
N ASN A 239 6.25 8.55 17.56
CA ASN A 239 4.93 9.18 17.64
C ASN A 239 4.99 10.51 16.85
N SER A 240 3.93 11.33 16.86
CA SER A 240 3.92 12.58 16.10
C SER A 240 4.94 13.62 16.59
N LEU A 241 5.20 13.72 17.90
CA LEU A 241 6.20 14.62 18.49
C LEU A 241 7.63 14.04 18.49
N GLY A 242 7.77 12.74 18.23
CA GLY A 242 9.04 12.04 18.08
C GLY A 242 9.66 12.20 16.68
N GLY A 243 9.00 13.00 15.83
CA GLY A 243 9.52 13.42 14.54
C GLY A 243 10.65 14.43 14.63
N VAL A 244 11.17 14.80 13.47
CA VAL A 244 12.23 15.81 13.33
C VAL A 244 11.63 17.19 13.60
N PRO A 245 12.22 18.01 14.52
CA PRO A 245 11.76 19.37 14.74
C PRO A 245 11.85 20.22 13.48
N TYR A 246 10.81 20.96 13.17
CA TYR A 246 10.73 21.80 11.97
C TYR A 246 10.86 23.28 12.34
N GLY A 247 11.84 23.96 11.74
CA GLY A 247 12.18 25.36 12.04
C GLY A 247 12.79 25.60 13.41
N GLY A 248 13.18 24.53 14.12
CA GLY A 248 13.82 24.57 15.43
C GLY A 248 13.01 23.90 16.54
N LEU A 249 13.59 23.86 17.74
CA LEU A 249 13.02 23.24 18.93
C LEU A 249 13.28 24.10 20.17
N ASN A 250 12.22 24.41 20.93
CA ASN A 250 12.32 25.05 22.25
C ASN A 250 13.17 26.34 22.29
N GLY A 251 13.04 27.20 21.29
CA GLY A 251 13.77 28.47 21.21
C GLY A 251 15.11 28.39 20.48
N ASN A 252 15.58 27.19 20.11
CA ASN A 252 16.74 27.02 19.25
C ASN A 252 16.29 26.76 17.81
N THR A 253 16.73 27.59 16.85
CA THR A 253 16.39 27.45 15.43
C THR A 253 17.22 26.41 14.69
N GLU A 254 18.30 25.92 15.31
CA GLU A 254 19.14 24.85 14.75
C GLU A 254 18.57 23.47 15.10
N ILE A 255 18.66 22.54 14.16
CA ILE A 255 18.29 21.13 14.37
C ILE A 255 19.49 20.39 14.96
N ASP A 256 19.24 19.61 16.01
CA ASP A 256 20.22 18.68 16.58
C ASP A 256 20.41 17.48 15.64
N LEU A 257 21.40 17.56 14.75
CA LEU A 257 21.69 16.53 13.75
C LEU A 257 22.29 15.25 14.35
N ASP A 258 22.85 15.30 15.56
CA ASP A 258 23.30 14.09 16.27
C ASP A 258 22.10 13.25 16.70
N LYS A 259 20.98 13.89 17.02
CA LYS A 259 19.72 13.24 17.37
C LYS A 259 18.82 12.95 16.17
N PHE A 260 18.82 13.85 15.19
CA PHE A 260 17.97 13.79 13.99
C PHE A 260 18.84 13.77 12.74
N ASP A 261 19.55 12.67 12.55
CA ASP A 261 20.40 12.50 11.38
C ASP A 261 19.59 12.24 10.12
N LEU A 262 19.64 13.20 9.19
CA LEU A 262 18.93 13.18 7.92
C LEU A 262 19.85 12.85 6.74
N ILE A 263 21.14 12.64 6.98
CA ILE A 263 22.16 12.42 5.96
C ILE A 263 22.69 10.98 6.11
N LYS A 264 22.74 10.22 5.01
CA LYS A 264 23.20 8.83 5.04
C LYS A 264 24.01 8.48 3.81
N SER A 265 25.05 7.67 4.00
CA SER A 265 25.70 6.95 2.90
C SER A 265 24.95 5.65 2.62
N LEU A 266 24.57 5.44 1.36
CA LEU A 266 23.87 4.27 0.86
C LEU A 266 24.84 3.43 0.01
N GLN A 267 25.40 2.36 0.57
CA GLN A 267 26.28 1.45 -0.17
C GLN A 267 25.45 0.31 -0.77
N ILE A 268 25.33 0.30 -2.10
CA ILE A 268 24.50 -0.64 -2.86
C ILE A 268 25.38 -1.68 -3.54
N GLY A 269 25.06 -2.95 -3.33
CA GLY A 269 25.78 -4.09 -3.91
C GLY A 269 25.58 -4.29 -5.41
N ASN A 270 26.14 -5.37 -5.92
CA ASN A 270 26.01 -5.79 -7.33
C ASN A 270 24.62 -6.36 -7.63
N ASN A 271 24.35 -6.54 -8.93
CA ASN A 271 23.16 -7.23 -9.47
C ASN A 271 21.81 -6.54 -9.18
N VAL A 272 21.78 -5.30 -8.71
CA VAL A 272 20.53 -4.56 -8.52
C VAL A 272 19.97 -4.14 -9.88
N GLU A 273 18.74 -4.54 -10.18
CA GLU A 273 18.06 -4.24 -11.44
C GLU A 273 17.07 -3.07 -11.29
N SER A 274 16.49 -2.90 -10.11
CA SER A 274 15.66 -1.75 -9.78
C SER A 274 15.85 -1.32 -8.33
N ALA A 275 15.77 0.00 -8.10
CA ALA A 275 15.79 0.56 -6.77
C ALA A 275 14.79 1.72 -6.66
N HIS A 276 14.21 1.88 -5.48
CA HIS A 276 13.40 3.04 -5.15
C HIS A 276 13.50 3.37 -3.67
N ILE A 277 13.24 4.63 -3.33
CA ILE A 277 13.08 5.06 -1.94
C ILE A 277 11.59 5.07 -1.62
N ARG A 278 11.23 4.51 -0.47
CA ARG A 278 9.86 4.53 0.08
C ARG A 278 9.84 5.46 1.29
N THR A 279 9.06 6.53 1.23
CA THR A 279 8.96 7.51 2.31
C THR A 279 7.53 7.68 2.82
N ILE A 280 7.38 7.74 4.14
CA ILE A 280 6.15 8.19 4.82
C ILE A 280 6.51 9.38 5.71
N VAL A 281 5.87 10.52 5.47
CA VAL A 281 6.11 11.78 6.21
C VAL A 281 4.79 12.45 6.58
N THR A 282 4.68 12.94 7.82
CA THR A 282 3.51 13.70 8.32
C THR A 282 3.95 14.82 9.23
N GLY A 283 3.42 16.02 9.00
CA GLY A 283 3.65 17.17 9.87
C GLY A 283 2.66 17.22 11.04
N TRP A 284 3.15 17.67 12.19
CA TRP A 284 2.36 17.93 13.39
C TRP A 284 2.65 19.34 13.92
N GLY A 285 1.63 19.95 14.52
CA GLY A 285 1.73 21.23 15.20
C GLY A 285 1.15 22.40 14.42
N HIS A 286 1.03 23.52 15.11
CA HIS A 286 0.50 24.80 14.61
C HIS A 286 1.41 25.95 15.09
N ALA A 287 2.72 25.73 14.97
CA ALA A 287 3.77 26.69 15.23
C ALA A 287 3.73 27.84 14.20
N THR A 288 4.17 29.00 14.65
CA THR A 288 4.18 30.26 13.92
C THR A 288 5.61 30.64 13.50
N PRO A 289 5.80 31.52 12.51
CA PRO A 289 4.79 32.28 11.77
C PRO A 289 3.95 31.41 10.84
N ALA A 290 2.65 31.69 10.79
CA ALA A 290 1.76 31.06 9.83
C ALA A 290 2.04 31.59 8.41
N ASP A 291 1.73 30.79 7.41
CA ASP A 291 1.77 31.20 6.00
C ASP A 291 0.79 32.35 5.73
N SER A 292 0.94 33.00 4.57
CA SER A 292 0.11 34.16 4.19
C SER A 292 -1.41 33.88 4.14
N ASP A 293 -1.80 32.61 4.01
CA ASP A 293 -3.19 32.15 4.04
C ASP A 293 -3.66 31.70 5.44
N GLY A 294 -2.83 31.91 6.47
CA GLY A 294 -3.13 31.61 7.86
C GLY A 294 -2.75 30.21 8.33
N ARG A 295 -2.09 29.39 7.50
CA ARG A 295 -1.72 28.01 7.84
C ARG A 295 -0.44 27.95 8.68
N ALA A 296 -0.56 27.42 9.90
CA ALA A 296 0.57 27.22 10.81
C ALA A 296 1.27 25.86 10.59
N CYS A 297 2.54 25.74 10.98
CA CYS A 297 3.34 24.54 10.70
C CYS A 297 3.36 23.53 11.86
N ALA A 298 3.52 22.22 11.62
CA ALA A 298 3.65 21.54 10.32
C ALA A 298 2.37 20.78 9.91
N GLU A 299 1.29 20.85 10.69
CA GLU A 299 0.02 20.20 10.34
C GLU A 299 -0.65 20.88 9.13
N TRP A 300 -0.61 22.21 9.06
CA TRP A 300 -1.44 22.96 8.12
C TRP A 300 -0.66 23.56 6.95
N CYS A 301 0.57 24.04 7.22
CA CYS A 301 1.37 24.76 6.24
C CYS A 301 1.84 23.84 5.11
N PHE A 302 1.52 24.18 3.86
CA PHE A 302 1.90 23.36 2.73
C PHE A 302 3.38 23.56 2.40
N ARG A 303 4.10 22.46 2.17
CA ARG A 303 5.54 22.47 1.92
C ARG A 303 5.94 21.51 0.81
N THR A 304 7.10 21.70 0.22
CA THR A 304 7.74 20.77 -0.72
C THR A 304 9.13 20.43 -0.22
N HIS A 305 9.28 19.27 0.42
CA HIS A 305 10.59 18.77 0.84
C HIS A 305 11.29 18.06 -0.32
N ASN A 306 12.59 17.83 -0.22
CA ASN A 306 13.37 17.15 -1.25
C ASN A 306 14.15 15.98 -0.68
N ILE A 307 14.37 14.96 -1.50
CA ILE A 307 15.46 14.01 -1.30
C ILE A 307 16.59 14.46 -2.21
N LYS A 308 17.74 14.76 -1.60
CA LYS A 308 19.00 14.99 -2.32
C LYS A 308 19.75 13.67 -2.45
N ILE A 309 20.25 13.42 -3.66
CA ILE A 309 21.20 12.34 -3.94
C ILE A 309 22.48 12.99 -4.46
N ASP A 310 23.61 12.69 -3.82
CA ASP A 310 24.92 13.30 -4.12
C ASP A 310 24.83 14.84 -4.18
N ASN A 311 24.19 15.42 -3.15
CA ASN A 311 23.97 16.86 -2.95
C ASN A 311 23.07 17.53 -4.01
N SER A 312 22.42 16.77 -4.89
CA SER A 312 21.50 17.28 -5.91
C SER A 312 20.06 16.89 -5.58
N ASN A 313 19.13 17.85 -5.61
CA ASN A 313 17.70 17.56 -5.46
C ASN A 313 17.26 16.61 -6.59
N LEU A 314 16.95 15.36 -6.23
CA LEU A 314 16.54 14.34 -7.20
C LEU A 314 15.04 14.05 -7.14
N PHE A 315 14.47 14.04 -5.94
CA PHE A 315 13.04 13.80 -5.73
C PHE A 315 12.43 14.90 -4.86
N SER A 316 11.14 15.14 -5.03
CA SER A 316 10.41 16.18 -4.31
C SER A 316 9.10 15.63 -3.72
N HIS A 317 8.83 16.00 -2.48
CA HIS A 317 7.68 15.58 -1.70
C HIS A 317 6.78 16.77 -1.40
N TYR A 318 5.77 16.98 -2.25
CA TYR A 318 4.76 17.99 -2.01
C TYR A 318 3.78 17.53 -0.91
N MET A 319 3.77 18.27 0.20
CA MET A 319 2.87 18.16 1.35
C MET A 319 1.67 19.10 1.15
N GLY A 320 0.89 18.84 0.11
CA GLY A 320 -0.28 19.64 -0.26
C GLY A 320 -1.61 19.07 0.25
N PRO A 321 -2.73 19.68 -0.17
CA PRO A 321 -4.06 19.16 0.11
C PRO A 321 -4.26 17.81 -0.60
N ILE A 322 -4.89 16.85 0.08
CA ILE A 322 -5.16 15.50 -0.47
C ILE A 322 -6.67 15.18 -0.53
N GLY A 323 -7.53 16.16 -0.26
CA GLY A 323 -8.98 16.05 -0.42
C GLY A 323 -9.70 15.51 0.82
N CYS A 324 -9.37 15.98 2.02
CA CYS A 324 -9.95 15.45 3.27
C CYS A 324 -11.48 15.50 3.30
N SER A 325 -12.10 16.50 2.68
CA SER A 325 -13.56 16.62 2.55
C SER A 325 -14.23 15.48 1.77
N GLN A 326 -13.46 14.73 0.97
CA GLN A 326 -13.93 13.58 0.18
C GLN A 326 -13.68 12.23 0.88
N ASN A 327 -13.21 12.24 2.14
CA ASN A 327 -12.95 11.01 2.88
C ASN A 327 -14.25 10.16 2.98
N PRO A 328 -14.26 8.89 2.55
CA PRO A 328 -15.42 8.00 2.69
C PRO A 328 -15.89 7.83 4.13
N ILE A 329 -14.99 7.96 5.12
CA ILE A 329 -15.30 8.04 6.55
C ILE A 329 -15.77 9.46 6.86
N ASN A 330 -16.95 9.82 6.36
CA ASN A 330 -17.51 11.17 6.41
C ASN A 330 -18.40 11.43 7.63
N ASN A 331 -18.51 10.48 8.55
CA ASN A 331 -19.29 10.55 9.79
C ASN A 331 -18.44 10.99 11.01
N GLN A 332 -17.28 11.58 10.78
CA GLN A 332 -16.34 12.03 11.81
C GLN A 332 -16.87 13.25 12.58
N GLY A 333 -16.65 13.29 13.90
CA GLY A 333 -17.17 14.35 14.77
C GLY A 333 -16.34 15.63 14.86
N GLY A 334 -15.03 15.55 14.59
CA GLY A 334 -14.08 16.68 14.73
C GLY A 334 -13.89 17.50 13.45
N ASN A 335 -12.83 18.31 13.41
CA ASN A 335 -12.51 19.17 12.28
C ASN A 335 -11.85 18.39 11.12
N TRP A 336 -12.55 17.40 10.54
CA TRP A 336 -11.95 16.43 9.60
C TRP A 336 -11.87 16.91 8.15
N GLN A 337 -12.73 17.85 7.73
CA GLN A 337 -12.85 18.25 6.32
C GLN A 337 -11.71 19.11 5.77
N PRO A 338 -11.11 20.05 6.55
CA PRO A 338 -10.02 20.88 6.03
C PRO A 338 -8.75 20.07 5.75
N ASP A 339 -8.13 20.35 4.61
CA ASP A 339 -6.87 19.71 4.22
C ASP A 339 -5.70 20.11 5.11
N ARG A 340 -5.04 19.08 5.66
CA ARG A 340 -3.71 19.19 6.26
C ARG A 340 -2.64 19.05 5.17
N ALA A 341 -1.40 19.35 5.54
CA ALA A 341 -0.26 19.20 4.66
C ALA A 341 0.09 17.72 4.47
N GLY A 342 -0.47 17.11 3.42
CA GLY A 342 -0.16 15.76 2.97
C GLY A 342 -0.80 14.62 3.77
N TRP A 343 -1.81 14.87 4.60
CA TRP A 343 -2.55 13.83 5.31
C TRP A 343 -3.98 14.26 5.64
N CYS A 344 -4.83 13.30 6.06
CA CYS A 344 -6.19 13.56 6.53
C CYS A 344 -6.56 12.67 7.73
N PRO A 345 -7.38 13.17 8.66
CA PRO A 345 -8.02 12.36 9.70
C PRO A 345 -8.84 11.21 9.09
N GLY A 346 -8.67 10.00 9.61
CA GLY A 346 -9.36 8.80 9.11
C GLY A 346 -8.83 8.30 7.77
N MET A 347 -7.57 8.57 7.42
CA MET A 347 -6.94 8.07 6.18
C MET A 347 -5.58 7.47 6.46
N THR A 348 -5.13 6.60 5.54
CA THR A 348 -3.72 6.24 5.46
C THR A 348 -2.90 7.47 5.08
N VAL A 349 -1.69 7.56 5.62
CA VAL A 349 -0.73 8.57 5.17
C VAL A 349 -0.18 8.11 3.81
N PRO A 350 -0.13 9.00 2.80
CA PRO A 350 0.41 8.65 1.49
C PRO A 350 1.84 8.09 1.58
N VAL A 351 2.07 7.00 0.89
CA VAL A 351 3.42 6.45 0.66
C VAL A 351 3.99 7.12 -0.59
N ARG A 352 5.17 7.72 -0.46
CA ARG A 352 5.91 8.31 -1.58
C ARG A 352 6.92 7.29 -2.09
N ILE A 353 6.89 7.01 -3.38
CA ILE A 353 7.75 6.02 -4.04
C ILE A 353 8.61 6.73 -5.08
N ASP A 354 9.90 6.84 -4.80
CA ASP A 354 10.87 7.56 -5.60
C ASP A 354 11.79 6.58 -6.32
N LYS A 355 11.41 6.23 -7.55
CA LYS A 355 12.15 5.25 -8.35
C LYS A 355 13.37 5.90 -9.00
N PHE A 356 14.54 5.27 -8.84
CA PHE A 356 15.73 5.67 -9.57
C PHE A 356 15.57 5.33 -11.06
N SER A 357 15.74 6.34 -11.91
CA SER A 357 15.73 6.17 -13.37
C SER A 357 17.04 5.56 -13.89
N ASN A 358 18.15 5.88 -13.22
CA ASN A 358 19.48 5.39 -13.55
C ASN A 358 19.81 4.14 -12.73
N ASN A 359 20.64 3.25 -13.30
CA ASN A 359 21.17 2.10 -12.56
C ASN A 359 22.01 2.58 -11.36
N VAL A 360 21.69 2.07 -10.16
CA VAL A 360 22.39 2.35 -8.90
C VAL A 360 23.18 1.16 -8.34
N SER A 361 23.22 0.04 -9.06
CA SER A 361 24.01 -1.14 -8.69
C SER A 361 25.49 -0.80 -8.57
N ASN A 362 26.14 -1.36 -7.54
CA ASN A 362 27.57 -1.17 -7.23
C ASN A 362 27.97 0.30 -7.02
N LYS A 363 27.06 1.11 -6.46
CA LYS A 363 27.31 2.52 -6.16
C LYS A 363 27.25 2.78 -4.66
N THR A 364 27.97 3.82 -4.25
CA THR A 364 27.74 4.50 -2.98
C THR A 364 27.11 5.85 -3.29
N LEU A 365 25.98 6.14 -2.68
CA LEU A 365 25.23 7.40 -2.87
C LEU A 365 25.16 8.15 -1.54
N ASN A 366 25.28 9.47 -1.57
CA ASN A 366 24.92 10.29 -0.41
C ASN A 366 23.42 10.64 -0.48
N TYR A 367 22.67 10.33 0.57
CA TYR A 367 21.27 10.68 0.75
C TYR A 367 21.14 11.82 1.76
N GLU A 368 20.27 12.77 1.49
CA GLU A 368 19.80 13.76 2.48
C GLU A 368 18.29 13.97 2.31
N TYR A 369 17.54 13.95 3.42
CA TYR A 369 16.17 14.45 3.43
C TYR A 369 16.15 15.93 3.81
N ASP A 370 15.88 16.78 2.83
CA ASP A 370 15.93 18.24 2.93
C ASP A 370 14.53 18.83 3.11
N PHE A 371 14.22 19.28 4.32
CA PHE A 371 12.96 19.99 4.58
C PHE A 371 13.02 21.41 4.01
N GLU A 372 12.00 21.80 3.22
CA GLU A 372 11.81 23.21 2.83
C GLU A 372 12.04 24.18 3.99
N ASN A 373 12.90 25.17 3.77
CA ASN A 373 13.30 26.12 4.79
C ASN A 373 12.12 26.89 5.39
N TRP A 374 12.03 26.87 6.72
CA TRP A 374 11.11 27.67 7.52
C TRP A 374 11.71 27.82 8.92
N THR A 375 11.48 28.96 9.56
CA THR A 375 12.01 29.24 10.91
C THR A 375 10.86 29.46 11.88
N ASN A 376 10.87 28.73 12.98
CA ASN A 376 9.87 28.86 14.04
C ASN A 376 10.14 30.13 14.87
N ASP A 377 9.12 30.93 15.15
CA ASP A 377 9.20 32.11 16.03
C ASP A 377 8.96 31.78 17.51
N PHE A 378 8.56 30.53 17.80
CA PHE A 378 8.24 30.01 19.13
C PHE A 378 7.17 30.81 19.90
N VAL A 379 6.27 31.49 19.17
CA VAL A 379 5.11 32.20 19.72
C VAL A 379 3.94 31.24 19.89
N GLY A 380 3.64 30.46 18.85
CA GLY A 380 2.51 29.53 18.80
C GLY A 380 1.19 30.22 18.43
N THR A 381 0.20 29.41 18.05
CA THR A 381 -1.14 29.93 17.72
C THR A 381 -1.90 30.28 19.00
N THR A 382 -2.54 31.46 19.04
CA THR A 382 -3.33 31.93 20.19
C THR A 382 -4.38 30.90 20.61
N GLY A 383 -4.42 30.58 21.91
CA GLY A 383 -5.35 29.58 22.47
C GLY A 383 -4.79 28.16 22.52
N TYR A 384 -3.59 27.91 21.99
CA TYR A 384 -2.94 26.61 22.04
C TYR A 384 -1.57 26.68 22.72
N ASN A 385 -1.24 25.67 23.52
CA ASN A 385 0.00 25.66 24.31
C ASN A 385 1.23 25.17 23.52
N ASN A 386 1.03 24.49 22.39
CA ASN A 386 2.14 23.99 21.59
C ASN A 386 2.75 25.09 20.70
N LYS A 387 4.07 25.22 20.76
CA LYS A 387 4.88 26.20 20.01
C LYS A 387 5.83 25.55 19.01
N ASN A 388 5.87 24.23 18.93
CA ASN A 388 6.81 23.48 18.11
C ASN A 388 6.09 22.78 16.96
N ALA A 389 6.84 22.51 15.90
CA ALA A 389 6.41 21.75 14.74
C ALA A 389 7.33 20.54 14.57
N PHE A 390 6.78 19.41 14.10
CA PHE A 390 7.55 18.19 13.89
C PHE A 390 7.14 17.50 12.59
N TYR A 391 8.08 16.85 11.92
CA TYR A 391 7.82 15.90 10.86
C TYR A 391 8.18 14.49 11.31
N ALA A 392 7.16 13.67 11.59
CA ALA A 392 7.38 12.24 11.74
C ALA A 392 7.70 11.65 10.37
N ILE A 393 8.83 10.94 10.25
CA ILE A 393 9.34 10.45 8.96
C ILE A 393 9.92 9.05 9.07
N SER A 394 9.66 8.22 8.07
CA SER A 394 10.40 7.00 7.79
C SER A 394 10.76 6.95 6.31
N SER A 395 11.97 6.51 6.01
CA SER A 395 12.48 6.37 4.64
C SER A 395 13.30 5.09 4.52
N PHE A 396 12.99 4.30 3.50
CA PHE A 396 13.60 2.99 3.24
C PHE A 396 14.10 2.92 1.81
N LEU A 397 15.25 2.28 1.59
CA LEU A 397 15.74 1.91 0.27
C LEU A 397 15.30 0.49 -0.06
N ILE A 398 14.61 0.33 -1.19
CA ILE A 398 14.15 -0.96 -1.69
C ILE A 398 15.01 -1.29 -2.90
N LEU A 399 15.60 -2.49 -2.88
CA LEU A 399 16.39 -3.06 -3.97
C LEU A 399 15.68 -4.29 -4.52
N LYS A 400 15.66 -4.42 -5.84
CA LYS A 400 15.02 -5.54 -6.54
C LYS A 400 15.91 -6.12 -7.64
N SER A 401 15.84 -7.43 -7.81
CA SER A 401 16.60 -8.16 -8.85
C SER A 401 16.01 -9.55 -9.12
N ASN A 402 16.26 -10.08 -10.32
CA ASN A 402 16.00 -11.50 -10.62
C ASN A 402 17.17 -12.41 -10.20
N SER A 403 18.32 -11.81 -9.90
CA SER A 403 19.45 -12.46 -9.24
C SER A 403 19.42 -12.20 -7.73
N GLU A 404 20.05 -13.07 -6.96
CA GLU A 404 20.19 -12.85 -5.52
C GLU A 404 20.99 -11.55 -5.25
N ILE A 405 20.50 -10.76 -4.29
CA ILE A 405 21.04 -9.46 -3.90
C ILE A 405 21.02 -9.33 -2.38
N GLU A 406 21.92 -8.48 -1.88
CA GLU A 406 22.02 -8.14 -0.46
C GLU A 406 21.33 -6.81 -0.15
N ARG A 407 21.07 -6.57 1.14
CA ARG A 407 20.64 -5.25 1.63
C ARG A 407 21.73 -4.22 1.38
N ALA A 408 21.32 -2.97 1.11
CA ALA A 408 22.25 -1.86 1.14
C ALA A 408 22.78 -1.66 2.57
N ILE A 409 24.06 -1.33 2.68
CA ILE A 409 24.65 -0.90 3.95
C ILE A 409 24.38 0.60 4.10
N ILE A 410 23.80 0.97 5.22
CA ILE A 410 23.44 2.36 5.55
C ILE A 410 24.36 2.82 6.67
N SER A 411 25.11 3.89 6.42
CA SER A 411 25.98 4.51 7.44
C SER A 411 25.71 6.01 7.54
N ASN A 412 26.18 6.59 8.64
CA ASN A 412 26.33 8.04 8.76
C ASN A 412 27.44 8.56 7.85
#